data_AF-A0A1X2H3L8-F1
#
_entry.id   AF-A0A1X2H3L8-F1
#
_cell.length_a   1.000
_cell.length_b   1.000
_cell.length_c   1.000
_cell.angle_alpha   90.00
_cell.angle_beta   90.00
_cell.angle_gamma   90.00
#
_symmetry.space_group_name_H-M   'P 1'
#
loop_
_entity.id
_entity.type
_entity.pdbx_description
1 polymer ?
#
loop_
_entity_poly.entity_id
_entity_poly.type
_entity_poly.pdbx_seq_one_letter_code
_entity_poly.pdbx_strand_id
1 'polypeptide(L)'
;MTYTPFSGFKSCLDAWRKANQDGAALLAEINRDDLDTTRELLRQVIENLRTILDRMYQERDKAEKDPGTADEKRIILRKCVDMYDQEFMVKSSIGTILSEASFFTSQQVTGSFALWKTEAYIDTEVVNQIST
;
A
#
# COMPACT_ATOMS: atom_id res chain seq x y z
N MET A 1 24.60 -15.38 -9.10
CA MET A 1 24.00 -14.04 -9.28
C MET A 1 23.95 -13.39 -7.92
N THR A 2 24.58 -12.24 -7.77
CA THR A 2 24.46 -11.40 -6.56
C THR A 2 23.06 -10.82 -6.51
N TYR A 3 22.33 -11.05 -5.43
CA TYR A 3 21.05 -10.42 -5.19
C TYR A 3 21.26 -8.91 -4.99
N THR A 4 20.40 -8.09 -5.61
CA THR A 4 20.43 -6.64 -5.43
C THR A 4 19.23 -6.26 -4.55
N PRO A 5 19.42 -6.00 -3.25
CA PRO A 5 18.32 -5.93 -2.28
C PRO A 5 17.24 -4.89 -2.59
N PHE A 6 17.59 -3.83 -3.32
CA PHE A 6 16.67 -2.73 -3.59
C PHE A 6 15.94 -2.84 -4.94
N SER A 7 16.39 -3.68 -5.88
CA SER A 7 15.71 -3.77 -7.18
C SER A 7 14.35 -4.44 -7.09
N GLY A 8 14.24 -5.52 -6.31
CA GLY A 8 12.97 -6.18 -6.01
C GLY A 8 12.00 -5.26 -5.27
N PHE A 9 12.50 -4.55 -4.26
CA PHE A 9 11.73 -3.60 -3.47
C PHE A 9 11.22 -2.42 -4.28
N LYS A 10 12.07 -1.80 -5.10
CA LYS A 10 11.69 -0.68 -5.97
C LYS A 10 10.47 -1.01 -6.84
N SER A 11 10.45 -2.20 -7.43
CA SER A 11 9.30 -2.65 -8.22
C SER A 11 8.00 -2.78 -7.41
N CYS A 12 8.12 -3.14 -6.12
CA CYS A 12 6.96 -3.19 -5.21
C CYS A 12 6.49 -1.79 -4.84
N LEU A 13 7.41 -0.85 -4.61
CA LEU A 13 7.09 0.56 -4.31
C LEU A 13 6.35 1.23 -5.48
N ASP A 14 6.81 1.00 -6.71
CA ASP A 14 6.15 1.53 -7.90
C ASP A 14 4.76 0.91 -8.10
N ALA A 15 4.64 -0.42 -7.90
CA ALA A 15 3.36 -1.10 -7.96
C ALA A 15 2.38 -0.60 -6.90
N TRP A 16 2.85 -0.40 -5.66
CA TRP A 16 2.06 0.17 -4.58
C TRP A 16 1.56 1.57 -4.94
N ARG A 17 2.45 2.45 -5.40
CA ARG A 17 2.08 3.82 -5.79
C ARG A 17 0.96 3.82 -6.83
N LYS A 18 1.05 2.94 -7.83
CA LYS A 18 0.01 2.81 -8.85
C LYS A 18 -1.31 2.32 -8.25
N ALA A 19 -1.31 1.23 -7.49
CA ALA A 19 -2.52 0.71 -6.86
C ALA A 19 -3.16 1.73 -5.89
N ASN A 20 -2.33 2.49 -5.17
CA ASN A 20 -2.79 3.57 -4.30
C ASN A 20 -3.47 4.70 -5.09
N GLN A 21 -2.90 5.08 -6.25
CA GLN A 21 -3.51 6.07 -7.14
C GLN A 21 -4.85 5.58 -7.71
N ASP A 22 -4.93 4.31 -8.12
CA ASP A 22 -6.15 3.70 -8.62
C ASP A 22 -7.26 3.74 -7.55
N GLY A 23 -6.93 3.38 -6.30
CA GLY A 23 -7.87 3.50 -5.18
C GLY A 23 -8.29 4.93 -4.89
N ALA A 24 -7.37 5.90 -4.96
CA ALA A 24 -7.70 7.30 -4.77
C ALA A 24 -8.65 7.82 -5.86
N ALA A 25 -8.46 7.42 -7.12
CA ALA A 25 -9.35 7.76 -8.21
C ALA A 25 -10.76 7.19 -8.00
N LEU A 26 -10.87 5.91 -7.63
CA LEU A 26 -12.14 5.28 -7.30
C LEU A 26 -12.88 6.00 -6.17
N LEU A 27 -12.17 6.39 -5.10
CA LEU A 27 -12.75 7.13 -3.98
C LEU A 27 -13.17 8.56 -4.35
N ALA A 28 -12.49 9.19 -5.30
CA ALA A 28 -12.86 10.51 -5.81
C ALA A 28 -14.11 10.47 -6.69
N GLU A 29 -14.31 9.38 -7.43
CA GLU A 29 -15.37 9.20 -8.42
C GLU A 29 -16.51 8.30 -7.92
N ILE A 30 -16.65 8.07 -6.60
CA ILE A 30 -17.70 7.21 -6.04
C ILE A 30 -19.07 7.58 -6.63
N ASN A 31 -19.60 6.66 -7.43
CA ASN A 31 -20.96 6.75 -7.93
C ASN A 31 -21.92 6.26 -6.85
N ARG A 32 -22.73 7.16 -6.30
CA ARG A 32 -23.68 6.84 -5.22
C ARG A 32 -24.89 6.05 -5.69
N ASP A 33 -25.15 6.08 -7.00
CA ASP A 33 -26.23 5.34 -7.62
C ASP A 33 -25.81 3.89 -7.96
N ASP A 34 -24.50 3.60 -7.95
CA ASP A 34 -23.92 2.27 -8.17
C ASP A 34 -22.78 1.98 -7.17
N LEU A 35 -23.18 1.75 -5.93
CA LEU A 35 -22.26 1.45 -4.83
C LEU A 35 -21.63 0.06 -4.96
N ASP A 36 -22.30 -0.90 -5.58
CA ASP A 36 -21.83 -2.27 -5.65
C ASP A 36 -20.63 -2.40 -6.60
N THR A 37 -20.66 -1.73 -7.75
CA THR A 37 -19.48 -1.63 -8.62
C THR A 37 -18.31 -0.96 -7.90
N THR A 38 -18.57 0.16 -7.20
CA THR A 38 -17.55 0.88 -6.44
C THR A 38 -16.90 0.00 -5.36
N ARG A 39 -17.72 -0.76 -4.60
CA ARG A 39 -17.26 -1.68 -3.55
C ARG A 39 -16.40 -2.79 -4.13
N GLU A 40 -16.81 -3.39 -5.23
CA GLU A 40 -16.07 -4.47 -5.86
C GLU A 40 -14.71 -3.99 -6.40
N LEU A 41 -14.68 -2.82 -7.06
CA LEU A 41 -13.43 -2.22 -7.53
C LEU A 41 -12.50 -1.85 -6.36
N LEU A 42 -13.03 -1.29 -5.29
CA LEU A 42 -12.24 -0.99 -4.09
C LEU A 42 -11.69 -2.27 -3.44
N ARG A 43 -12.49 -3.34 -3.37
CA ARG A 43 -12.05 -4.66 -2.88
C ARG A 43 -10.88 -5.20 -3.71
N GLN A 44 -10.94 -5.06 -5.03
CA GLN A 44 -9.85 -5.47 -5.92
C GLN A 44 -8.59 -4.64 -5.69
N VAL A 45 -8.71 -3.32 -5.47
CA VAL A 45 -7.55 -2.48 -5.13
C VAL A 45 -6.92 -2.89 -3.81
N ILE A 46 -7.72 -3.17 -2.78
CA ILE A 46 -7.22 -3.63 -1.48
C ILE A 46 -6.51 -4.98 -1.61
N GLU A 47 -7.07 -5.93 -2.35
CA GLU A 47 -6.43 -7.23 -2.58
C GLU A 47 -5.11 -7.09 -3.36
N ASN A 48 -5.06 -6.16 -4.32
CA ASN A 48 -3.83 -5.85 -5.04
C ASN A 48 -2.77 -5.25 -4.11
N LEU A 49 -3.13 -4.30 -3.25
CA LEU A 49 -2.23 -3.72 -2.24
C LEU A 49 -1.69 -4.79 -1.29
N ARG A 50 -2.55 -5.73 -0.84
CA ARG A 50 -2.15 -6.88 -0.03
C ARG A 50 -1.12 -7.74 -0.76
N THR A 51 -1.39 -8.09 -2.01
CA THR A 51 -0.48 -8.90 -2.84
C THR A 51 0.89 -8.22 -2.99
N ILE A 52 0.90 -6.89 -3.16
CA ILE A 52 2.13 -6.11 -3.24
C ILE A 52 2.88 -6.12 -1.90
N LEU A 53 2.18 -5.96 -0.78
CA LEU A 53 2.76 -6.04 0.56
C LEU A 53 3.37 -7.42 0.86
N ASP A 54 2.67 -8.50 0.50
CA ASP A 54 3.19 -9.87 0.61
C ASP A 54 4.48 -10.05 -0.18
N ARG A 55 4.58 -9.41 -1.36
CA ARG A 55 5.82 -9.40 -2.14
C ARG A 55 6.93 -8.59 -1.47
N MET A 56 6.63 -7.48 -0.81
CA MET A 56 7.60 -6.72 -0.01
C MET A 56 8.14 -7.58 1.15
N TYR A 57 7.27 -8.31 1.85
CA TYR A 57 7.66 -9.29 2.88
C TYR A 57 8.62 -10.35 2.32
N GLN A 58 8.33 -10.91 1.14
CA GLN A 58 9.19 -11.89 0.48
C GLN A 58 10.56 -11.32 0.11
N GLU A 59 10.63 -10.10 -0.42
CA GLU A 59 11.90 -9.45 -0.75
C GLU A 59 12.72 -9.15 0.51
N ARG A 60 12.07 -8.72 1.60
CA ARG A 60 12.74 -8.51 2.89
C ARG A 60 13.33 -9.82 3.40
N ASP A 61 12.56 -10.91 3.36
CA ASP A 61 13.01 -12.22 3.83
C ASP A 61 14.18 -12.78 3.00
N LYS A 62 14.22 -12.47 1.69
CA LYS A 62 15.39 -12.79 0.85
C LYS A 62 16.64 -12.03 1.31
N ALA A 63 16.50 -10.73 1.57
CA ALA A 63 17.59 -9.88 2.04
C ALA A 63 18.12 -10.26 3.44
N GLU A 64 17.25 -10.71 4.34
CA GLU A 64 17.62 -11.23 5.66
C GLU A 64 18.44 -12.53 5.56
N LYS A 65 18.09 -13.41 4.61
CA LYS A 65 18.77 -14.70 4.39
C LYS A 65 20.04 -14.59 3.57
N ASP A 66 20.23 -13.50 2.82
CA ASP A 66 21.41 -13.30 2.00
C ASP A 66 22.58 -12.73 2.85
N PRO A 67 23.66 -13.50 3.09
CA PRO A 67 24.81 -13.03 3.85
C PRO A 67 25.54 -11.85 3.18
N GLY A 68 25.35 -11.65 1.87
CA GLY A 68 25.93 -10.53 1.11
C GLY A 68 25.19 -9.19 1.30
N THR A 69 24.04 -9.20 1.95
CA THR A 69 23.29 -7.97 2.24
C THR A 69 23.84 -7.29 3.49
N ALA A 70 24.22 -6.01 3.39
CA ALA A 70 24.68 -5.22 4.52
C ALA A 70 23.55 -4.97 5.55
N ASP A 71 23.89 -4.90 6.83
CA ASP A 71 22.93 -4.76 7.93
C ASP A 71 22.08 -3.49 7.82
N GLU A 72 22.66 -2.38 7.37
CA GLU A 72 21.94 -1.13 7.16
C GLU A 72 20.82 -1.31 6.12
N LYS A 73 21.08 -2.09 5.06
CA LYS A 73 20.06 -2.38 4.05
C LYS A 73 18.94 -3.23 4.62
N ARG A 74 19.25 -4.24 5.44
CA ARG A 74 18.22 -5.05 6.14
C ARG A 74 17.34 -4.18 7.04
N ILE A 75 17.96 -3.26 7.80
CA ILE A 75 17.23 -2.31 8.65
C ILE A 75 16.29 -1.42 7.82
N ILE A 76 16.77 -0.87 6.70
CA ILE A 76 15.95 -0.03 5.81
C ILE A 76 14.77 -0.83 5.25
N LEU A 77 15.00 -2.07 4.80
CA LEU A 77 13.94 -2.93 4.26
C LEU A 77 12.90 -3.29 5.31
N ARG A 78 13.31 -3.62 6.55
CA ARG A 78 12.39 -3.87 7.67
C ARG A 78 11.49 -2.65 7.92
N LYS A 79 12.09 -1.48 8.10
CA LYS A 79 11.35 -0.22 8.28
C LYS A 79 10.38 0.05 7.14
N CYS A 80 10.81 -0.18 5.91
CA CYS A 80 9.96 -0.02 4.72
C CYS A 80 8.71 -0.90 4.81
N VAL A 81 8.88 -2.20 5.05
CA VAL A 81 7.74 -3.12 5.20
C VAL A 81 6.81 -2.68 6.32
N ASP A 82 7.35 -2.34 7.50
CA ASP A 82 6.54 -1.96 8.66
C ASP A 82 5.66 -0.72 8.38
N MET A 83 6.19 0.26 7.64
CA MET A 83 5.41 1.44 7.22
C MET A 83 4.29 1.08 6.24
N TYR A 84 4.58 0.24 5.23
CA TYR A 84 3.58 -0.18 4.25
C TYR A 84 2.52 -1.11 4.85
N ASP A 85 2.87 -1.90 5.87
CA ASP A 85 1.93 -2.69 6.65
C ASP A 85 0.96 -1.81 7.43
N GLN A 86 1.48 -0.80 8.14
CA GLN A 86 0.64 0.18 8.85
C GLN A 86 -0.27 0.95 7.90
N GLU A 87 0.26 1.39 6.76
CA GLU A 87 -0.54 2.07 5.74
C GLU A 87 -1.59 1.13 5.13
N PHE A 88 -1.26 -0.14 4.90
CA PHE A 88 -2.22 -1.13 4.44
C PHE A 88 -3.39 -1.29 5.42
N MET A 89 -3.12 -1.30 6.73
CA MET A 89 -4.17 -1.40 7.74
C MET A 89 -5.16 -0.23 7.67
N VAL A 90 -4.71 0.99 7.39
CA VAL A 90 -5.59 2.15 7.15
C VAL A 90 -6.45 1.93 5.91
N LYS A 91 -5.82 1.56 4.79
CA LYS A 91 -6.52 1.36 3.51
C LYS A 91 -7.53 0.21 3.59
N SER A 92 -7.16 -0.90 4.21
CA SER A 92 -8.05 -2.05 4.46
C SER A 92 -9.24 -1.64 5.33
N SER A 93 -9.01 -0.84 6.38
CA SER A 93 -10.09 -0.32 7.23
C SER A 93 -11.07 0.56 6.45
N ILE A 94 -10.57 1.43 5.57
CA ILE A 94 -11.40 2.23 4.65
C ILE A 94 -12.23 1.31 3.74
N GLY A 95 -11.61 0.27 3.17
CA GLY A 95 -12.29 -0.75 2.37
C GLY A 95 -13.45 -1.40 3.11
N THR A 96 -13.21 -1.86 4.34
CA THR A 96 -14.23 -2.47 5.20
C THR A 96 -15.38 -1.52 5.50
N ILE A 97 -15.07 -0.27 5.89
CA ILE A 97 -16.09 0.75 6.19
C ILE A 97 -17.01 0.98 4.99
N LEU A 98 -16.45 1.05 3.78
CA LEU A 98 -17.22 1.29 2.55
C LEU A 98 -17.93 0.03 2.03
N SER A 99 -17.45 -1.17 2.36
CA SER A 99 -18.11 -2.43 1.98
C SER A 99 -19.25 -2.83 2.92
N GLU A 100 -19.14 -2.56 4.22
CA GLU A 100 -20.12 -2.98 5.23
C GLU A 100 -21.24 -1.96 5.46
N ALA A 101 -20.97 -0.67 5.24
CA ALA A 101 -21.97 0.36 5.44
C ALA A 101 -23.05 0.28 4.35
N SER A 102 -24.26 -0.07 4.75
CA SER A 102 -25.48 -0.03 3.92
C SER A 102 -25.83 1.38 3.44
N PHE A 103 -25.26 2.41 4.06
CA PHE A 103 -25.29 3.80 3.60
C PHE A 103 -24.08 4.57 4.13
N PHE A 104 -23.36 5.31 3.27
CA PHE A 104 -22.29 6.22 3.68
C PHE A 104 -22.60 7.66 3.27
N THR A 105 -22.38 8.58 4.21
CA THR A 105 -22.56 10.02 4.02
C THR A 105 -21.45 10.60 3.13
N SER A 106 -21.72 11.76 2.50
CA SER A 106 -20.69 12.52 1.77
C SER A 106 -19.44 12.75 2.62
N GLN A 107 -19.62 13.05 3.90
CA GLN A 107 -18.53 13.34 4.82
C GLN A 107 -17.65 12.11 5.08
N GLN A 108 -18.24 10.92 5.21
CA GLN A 108 -17.49 9.67 5.36
C GLN A 108 -16.66 9.38 4.12
N VAL A 109 -17.22 9.54 2.92
CA VAL A 109 -16.48 9.34 1.66
C VAL A 109 -15.33 10.34 1.53
N THR A 110 -15.58 11.63 1.78
CA THR A 110 -14.55 12.66 1.74
C THR A 110 -13.45 12.42 2.78
N GLY A 111 -13.82 12.01 4.00
CA GLY A 111 -12.86 11.65 5.04
C GLY A 111 -12.00 10.45 4.65
N SER A 112 -12.62 9.38 4.15
CA SER A 112 -11.92 8.19 3.65
C SER A 112 -10.97 8.52 2.50
N PHE A 113 -11.41 9.35 1.55
CA PHE A 113 -10.55 9.81 0.45
C PHE A 113 -9.35 10.62 0.95
N ALA A 114 -9.56 11.55 1.89
CA ALA A 114 -8.48 12.34 2.46
C ALA A 114 -7.46 11.45 3.19
N LEU A 115 -7.93 10.52 4.02
CA LEU A 115 -7.07 9.58 4.73
C LEU A 115 -6.29 8.69 3.75
N TRP A 116 -6.95 8.17 2.71
CA TRP A 116 -6.32 7.34 1.69
C TRP A 116 -5.13 8.04 1.01
N LYS A 117 -5.28 9.33 0.70
CA LYS A 117 -4.26 10.12 0.01
C LYS A 117 -3.09 10.57 0.89
N THR A 118 -3.30 10.64 2.20
CA THR A 118 -2.31 11.24 3.10
C THR A 118 -1.07 10.35 3.27
N GLU A 119 -1.23 9.02 3.11
CA GLU A 119 -0.15 8.04 3.30
C GLU A 119 0.62 8.30 4.61
N ALA A 120 -0.12 8.44 5.70
CA ALA A 120 0.36 9.04 6.96
C ALA A 120 1.53 8.27 7.62
N TYR A 121 1.69 7.00 7.27
CA TYR A 121 2.74 6.13 7.81
C TYR A 121 3.96 6.00 6.90
N ILE A 122 3.95 6.61 5.71
CA ILE A 122 5.03 6.48 4.74
C ILE A 122 6.07 7.59 4.94
N ASP A 123 7.23 7.22 5.46
CA ASP A 123 8.41 8.09 5.51
C ASP A 123 9.12 8.14 4.15
N THR A 124 9.00 9.30 3.49
CA THR A 124 9.61 9.53 2.18
C THR A 124 11.14 9.42 2.18
N GLU A 125 11.83 9.66 3.30
CA GLU A 125 13.29 9.52 3.39
C GLU A 125 13.69 8.04 3.25
N VAL A 126 12.97 7.14 3.92
CA VAL A 126 13.21 5.69 3.83
C VAL A 126 12.91 5.18 2.42
N VAL A 127 11.84 5.66 1.78
CA VAL A 127 11.51 5.30 0.39
C VAL A 127 12.60 5.77 -0.58
N ASN A 128 13.16 6.96 -0.38
CA ASN A 128 14.22 7.50 -1.24
C ASN A 128 15.52 6.70 -1.13
N GLN A 129 15.86 6.18 0.05
CA GLN A 129 17.04 5.32 0.25
C GLN A 129 16.98 4.00 -0.53
N ILE A 130 15.78 3.51 -0.84
CA ILE A 130 15.55 2.28 -1.63
C ILE A 130 15.48 2.60 -3.13
N SER A 131 15.00 3.80 -3.47
CA SER A 131 14.69 4.20 -4.84
C SER A 131 15.90 4.74 -5.62
N THR A 132 16.97 5.11 -4.91
CA THR A 132 18.26 5.61 -5.43
C THR A 132 19.20 4.46 -5.76
#